data_AF-A0AAC8QH84-F1
#
_entry.id   AF-A0AAC8QH84-F1
#
_cell.length_a   1.000
_cell.length_b   1.000
_cell.length_c   1.000
_cell.angle_alpha   90.00
_cell.angle_beta   90.00
_cell.angle_gamma   90.00
#
_symmetry.space_group_name_H-M   'P 1'
#
loop_
_entity.id
_entity.type
_entity.pdbx_description
1 polymer ?
#
loop_
_entity_poly.entity_id
_entity_poly.type
_entity_poly.pdbx_seq_one_letter_code
_entity_poly.pdbx_strand_id
1 'polypeptide(L)'
;MLPLVSALLLALPAGGASPLPPGEAARFVFAWKGVPVGTVTLSLTPEMKRFTYTSRHLHTRGAHMGERVREASLEVGPGETVVGRASIPQALWLWRGPRAPGCVTGREELSGREGPHCITAVRGDTVEGTMFGQPFTARYDERGRMAALEVGESRFTAVAPGVRLRPPPELFAEGVPVEGTSGPLAFSPSWPLVVRPGWLTDWRAGEARALAEAVHAAFPEKGPGAADWREGGEGEAGGCLAHALRFAARAAARGHKVALVHGLLVVDGGPGRPHAWVRVGLAGGGTLDLDPTSLDPVTRDTHLPLAVTEPGGPSVEAGERWLALLRGEYRVVRLPLAR
;
A
#
# COMPACT_ATOMS: atom_id res chain seq x y z
N MET A 1 26.81 64.05 -1.36
CA MET A 1 26.66 62.62 -1.04
C MET A 1 26.01 61.94 -2.23
N LEU A 2 26.74 61.03 -2.90
CA LEU A 2 26.22 59.99 -3.81
C LEU A 2 25.16 59.10 -3.09
N PRO A 3 24.39 58.21 -3.76
CA PRO A 3 23.94 58.11 -5.18
C PRO A 3 22.38 57.90 -5.26
N LEU A 4 21.64 58.07 -6.37
CA LEU A 4 21.61 57.36 -7.68
C LEU A 4 21.07 55.91 -7.62
N VAL A 5 19.77 55.73 -7.94
CA VAL A 5 19.13 54.54 -8.59
C VAL A 5 17.95 55.12 -9.39
N SER A 6 18.00 55.43 -10.69
CA SER A 6 18.21 54.61 -11.89
C SER A 6 17.25 53.43 -12.06
N ALA A 7 16.25 53.67 -12.92
CA ALA A 7 16.01 52.92 -14.16
C ALA A 7 15.16 51.63 -14.16
N LEU A 8 14.08 51.75 -14.94
CA LEU A 8 13.68 50.89 -16.07
C LEU A 8 12.88 49.58 -15.85
N LEU A 9 11.71 49.60 -16.51
CA LEU A 9 11.14 48.63 -17.46
C LEU A 9 10.31 47.44 -16.96
N LEU A 10 9.07 47.45 -17.47
CA LEU A 10 8.35 46.37 -18.15
C LEU A 10 8.40 44.97 -17.51
N ALA A 11 7.25 44.55 -16.98
CA ALA A 11 6.70 43.25 -17.33
C ALA A 11 5.18 43.23 -17.08
N LEU A 12 4.40 43.15 -18.16
CA LEU A 12 3.09 42.50 -18.15
C LEU A 12 3.23 41.11 -17.50
N PRO A 13 2.38 40.69 -16.56
CA PRO A 13 2.13 39.27 -16.41
C PRO A 13 1.26 38.84 -17.59
N ALA A 14 1.92 38.44 -18.66
CA ALA A 14 1.35 37.53 -19.63
C ALA A 14 0.98 36.22 -18.92
N GLY A 15 -0.19 35.67 -19.26
CA GLY A 15 -0.56 34.31 -18.88
C GLY A 15 -1.39 34.20 -17.62
N GLY A 16 -2.51 34.91 -17.57
CA GLY A 16 -3.68 34.42 -16.85
C GLY A 16 -4.08 33.08 -17.47
N ALA A 17 -3.52 31.98 -16.96
CA ALA A 17 -4.07 30.67 -17.20
C ALA A 17 -5.50 30.72 -16.65
N SER A 18 -6.49 30.73 -17.55
CA SER A 18 -7.87 30.49 -17.15
C SER A 18 -7.88 29.23 -16.28
N PRO A 19 -8.51 29.24 -15.10
CA PRO A 19 -8.69 28.01 -14.36
C PRO A 19 -9.46 27.06 -15.29
N LEU A 20 -8.83 25.95 -15.64
CA LEU A 20 -9.52 24.87 -16.34
C LEU A 20 -10.79 24.55 -15.54
N PRO A 21 -11.94 24.33 -16.19
CA PRO A 21 -13.14 23.88 -15.50
C PRO A 21 -12.78 22.64 -14.66
N PRO A 22 -13.44 22.43 -13.50
CA PRO A 22 -13.06 21.37 -12.58
C PRO A 22 -13.33 20.01 -13.26
N GLY A 23 -12.27 19.40 -13.80
CA GLY A 23 -12.30 18.03 -14.25
C GLY A 23 -12.67 17.11 -13.09
N GLU A 24 -13.36 16.02 -13.39
CA GLU A 24 -13.63 15.00 -12.40
C GLU A 24 -12.31 14.29 -12.08
N ALA A 25 -11.98 14.11 -10.82
CA ALA A 25 -10.79 13.38 -10.41
C ALA A 25 -11.07 12.48 -9.21
N ALA A 26 -10.45 11.31 -9.23
CA ALA A 26 -10.43 10.39 -8.11
C ALA A 26 -9.01 9.93 -7.82
N ARG A 27 -8.73 9.71 -6.54
CA ARG A 27 -7.44 9.22 -6.06
C ARG A 27 -7.66 7.94 -5.28
N PHE A 28 -6.78 6.99 -5.50
CA PHE A 28 -6.81 5.69 -4.87
C PHE A 28 -5.44 5.40 -4.26
N VAL A 29 -5.42 4.81 -3.08
CA VAL A 29 -4.19 4.16 -2.60
C VAL A 29 -4.18 2.74 -3.13
N PHE A 30 -3.05 2.35 -3.71
CA PHE A 30 -2.77 1.02 -4.20
C PHE A 30 -1.99 0.25 -3.13
N ALA A 31 -2.59 -0.82 -2.64
CA ALA A 31 -1.97 -1.79 -1.75
C ALA A 31 -1.81 -3.13 -2.47
N TRP A 32 -0.71 -3.82 -2.21
CA TRP A 32 -0.46 -5.18 -2.66
C TRP A 32 -0.15 -6.04 -1.44
N LYS A 33 -0.85 -7.16 -1.27
CA LYS A 33 -0.83 -7.97 -0.03
C LYS A 33 -0.96 -7.12 1.25
N GLY A 34 -1.81 -6.09 1.20
CA GLY A 34 -2.08 -5.21 2.35
C GLY A 34 -0.98 -4.20 2.66
N VAL A 35 0.08 -4.13 1.85
CA VAL A 35 1.12 -3.10 1.97
C VAL A 35 0.83 -2.02 0.94
N PRO A 36 0.66 -0.74 1.32
CA PRO A 36 0.57 0.35 0.35
C PRO A 36 1.88 0.47 -0.40
N VAL A 37 1.80 0.36 -1.72
CA VAL A 37 2.95 0.42 -2.62
C VAL A 37 2.86 1.58 -3.60
N GLY A 38 1.76 2.33 -3.59
CA GLY A 38 1.60 3.49 -4.46
C GLY A 38 0.25 4.17 -4.40
N THR A 39 0.05 5.10 -5.33
CA THR A 39 -1.23 5.77 -5.55
C THR A 39 -1.59 5.78 -7.02
N VAL A 40 -2.88 5.70 -7.31
CA VAL A 40 -3.44 5.89 -8.64
C VAL A 40 -4.32 7.14 -8.63
N THR A 41 -4.13 8.01 -9.61
CA THR A 41 -4.99 9.17 -9.86
C THR A 41 -5.67 8.96 -11.20
N LEU A 42 -6.99 9.09 -11.19
CA LEU A 42 -7.83 9.08 -12.38
C LEU A 42 -8.37 10.49 -12.56
N SER A 43 -8.25 11.04 -13.76
CA SER A 43 -8.84 12.33 -14.10
C SER A 43 -9.57 12.23 -15.43
N LEU A 44 -10.74 12.84 -15.49
CA LEU A 44 -11.52 12.98 -16.70
C LEU A 44 -11.83 14.46 -16.88
N THR A 45 -11.44 14.99 -18.03
CA THR A 45 -11.76 16.34 -18.46
C THR A 45 -12.78 16.24 -19.61
N PRO A 46 -14.09 16.31 -19.32
CA PRO A 46 -15.14 16.03 -20.31
C PRO A 46 -15.07 16.94 -21.54
N GLU A 47 -14.75 18.23 -21.34
CA GLU A 47 -14.67 19.23 -22.40
C GLU A 47 -13.53 18.93 -23.37
N MET A 48 -12.42 18.39 -22.84
CA MET A 48 -11.27 17.96 -23.62
C MET A 48 -11.39 16.51 -24.10
N LYS A 49 -12.49 15.82 -23.74
CA LYS A 49 -12.69 14.40 -24.02
C LYS A 49 -11.46 13.56 -23.66
N ARG A 50 -10.84 13.87 -22.52
CA ARG A 50 -9.56 13.26 -22.14
C ARG A 50 -9.67 12.58 -20.79
N PHE A 51 -9.33 11.30 -20.79
CA PHE A 51 -9.13 10.50 -19.60
C PHE A 51 -7.63 10.32 -19.34
N THR A 52 -7.18 10.60 -18.13
CA THR A 52 -5.79 10.44 -17.72
C THR A 52 -5.73 9.47 -16.53
N TYR A 53 -4.86 8.48 -16.69
CA TYR A 53 -4.47 7.54 -15.65
C TYR A 53 -3.04 7.84 -15.25
N THR A 54 -2.81 8.11 -13.97
CA THR A 54 -1.48 8.31 -13.41
C THR A 54 -1.27 7.33 -12.28
N SER A 55 -0.34 6.39 -12.44
CA SER A 55 0.14 5.51 -11.38
C SER A 55 1.48 5.97 -10.85
N ARG A 56 1.60 6.05 -9.53
CA ARG A 56 2.84 6.37 -8.82
C ARG A 56 3.15 5.23 -7.86
N HIS A 57 4.16 4.43 -8.20
CA HIS A 57 4.53 3.23 -7.45
C HIS A 57 5.91 3.43 -6.84
N LEU A 58 6.11 2.89 -5.64
CA LEU A 58 7.45 2.73 -5.07
C LEU A 58 8.07 1.48 -5.69
N HIS A 59 9.35 1.56 -6.05
CA HIS A 59 10.10 0.39 -6.49
C HIS A 59 11.48 0.35 -5.85
N THR A 60 11.92 -0.87 -5.55
CA THR A 60 13.26 -1.18 -5.07
C THR A 60 13.95 -2.06 -6.12
N ARG A 61 15.11 -1.63 -6.64
CA ARG A 61 15.96 -2.46 -7.49
C ARG A 61 17.41 -2.36 -7.03
N GLY A 62 17.90 -3.39 -6.35
CA GLY A 62 19.21 -3.36 -5.70
C GLY A 62 19.30 -2.21 -4.70
N ALA A 63 20.40 -1.45 -4.74
CA ALA A 63 20.58 -0.27 -3.89
C ALA A 63 19.74 0.96 -4.28
N HIS A 64 18.99 0.92 -5.39
CA HIS A 64 18.22 2.05 -5.87
C HIS A 64 16.77 1.91 -5.43
N MET A 65 16.36 2.79 -4.53
CA MET A 65 14.97 3.00 -4.17
C MET A 65 14.48 4.25 -4.88
N GLY A 66 13.31 4.17 -5.51
CA GLY A 66 12.82 5.27 -6.33
C GLY A 66 11.33 5.28 -6.53
N GLU A 67 10.84 6.45 -6.93
CA GLU A 67 9.49 6.64 -7.40
C GLU A 67 9.40 6.28 -8.88
N ARG A 68 8.49 5.39 -9.24
CA ARG A 68 8.11 5.15 -10.64
C ARG A 68 6.74 5.76 -10.89
N VAL A 69 6.74 6.89 -11.58
CA VAL A 69 5.52 7.47 -12.13
C VAL A 69 5.33 6.94 -13.56
N ARG A 70 4.15 6.42 -13.84
CA ARG A 70 3.68 6.15 -15.21
C ARG A 70 2.36 6.85 -15.41
N GLU A 71 2.23 7.48 -16.55
CA GLU A 71 1.02 8.17 -16.95
C GLU A 71 0.61 7.71 -18.35
N ALA A 72 -0.70 7.61 -18.56
CA ALA A 72 -1.31 7.42 -19.85
C ALA A 72 -2.51 8.37 -19.98
N SER A 73 -2.59 9.07 -21.10
CA SER A 73 -3.75 9.90 -21.45
C SER A 73 -4.40 9.34 -22.71
N LEU A 74 -5.72 9.17 -22.65
CA LEU A 74 -6.53 8.62 -23.72
C LEU A 74 -7.63 9.62 -24.09
N GLU A 75 -7.83 9.84 -25.38
CA GLU A 75 -9.01 10.54 -25.87
C GLU A 75 -10.21 9.61 -25.86
N VAL A 76 -11.31 10.06 -25.28
CA VAL A 76 -12.55 9.28 -25.09
C VAL A 76 -13.68 9.84 -25.94
N GLY A 77 -14.25 8.98 -26.77
CA GLY A 77 -15.39 9.27 -27.63
C GLY A 77 -16.75 9.02 -26.96
N PRO A 78 -17.83 9.01 -27.76
CA PRO A 78 -19.16 8.64 -27.28
C PRO A 78 -19.15 7.26 -26.61
N GLY A 79 -19.90 7.12 -25.50
CA GLY A 79 -19.93 5.84 -24.76
C GLY A 79 -18.65 5.52 -23.98
N GLU A 80 -17.75 6.49 -23.83
CA GLU A 80 -16.48 6.38 -23.09
C GLU A 80 -15.46 5.44 -23.74
N THR A 81 -15.63 5.11 -25.01
CA THR A 81 -14.65 4.32 -25.77
C THR A 81 -13.45 5.18 -26.15
N VAL A 82 -12.29 4.56 -26.35
CA VAL A 82 -11.10 5.26 -26.87
C VAL A 82 -11.36 5.68 -28.32
N VAL A 83 -11.01 6.92 -28.68
CA VAL A 83 -11.18 7.42 -30.05
C VAL A 83 -10.46 6.49 -31.05
N GLY A 84 -11.19 6.06 -32.09
CA GLY A 84 -10.68 5.13 -33.10
C GLY A 84 -10.64 3.66 -32.67
N ARG A 85 -11.19 3.32 -31.49
CA ARG A 85 -11.25 1.94 -30.97
C ARG A 85 -12.64 1.65 -30.38
N ALA A 86 -13.03 0.38 -30.39
CA ALA A 86 -14.25 -0.06 -29.70
C ALA A 86 -14.03 -0.32 -28.19
N SER A 87 -12.77 -0.23 -27.73
CA SER A 87 -12.40 -0.54 -26.34
C SER A 87 -12.64 0.63 -25.39
N ILE A 88 -13.00 0.35 -24.15
CA ILE A 88 -13.16 1.33 -23.07
C ILE A 88 -11.91 1.29 -22.16
N PRO A 89 -11.37 2.43 -21.68
CA PRO A 89 -10.29 2.41 -20.69
C PRO A 89 -10.72 1.65 -19.42
N GLN A 90 -9.91 0.68 -18.99
CA GLN A 90 -10.20 -0.22 -17.87
C GLN A 90 -10.52 0.55 -16.58
N ALA A 91 -9.65 1.48 -16.19
CA ALA A 91 -9.80 2.24 -14.97
C ALA A 91 -10.98 3.21 -15.04
N LEU A 92 -11.29 3.78 -16.21
CA LEU A 92 -12.49 4.61 -16.40
C LEU A 92 -13.77 3.77 -16.28
N TRP A 93 -13.78 2.59 -16.91
CA TRP A 93 -14.88 1.64 -16.87
C TRP A 93 -15.20 1.21 -15.43
N LEU A 94 -14.18 0.89 -14.64
CA LEU A 94 -14.32 0.55 -13.23
C LEU A 94 -14.76 1.75 -12.39
N TRP A 95 -14.15 2.92 -12.59
CA TRP A 95 -14.35 4.11 -11.77
C TRP A 95 -15.79 4.61 -11.80
N ARG A 96 -16.43 4.60 -12.98
CA ARG A 96 -17.76 5.19 -13.16
C ARG A 96 -18.94 4.32 -12.71
N GLY A 97 -18.66 3.09 -12.31
CA GLY A 97 -19.58 2.22 -11.59
C GLY A 97 -20.91 1.90 -12.26
N PRO A 98 -21.78 1.18 -11.52
CA PRO A 98 -21.92 -0.25 -11.79
C PRO A 98 -22.74 -0.46 -13.06
N ARG A 99 -22.17 -1.19 -14.01
CA ARG A 99 -22.85 -1.55 -15.24
C ARG A 99 -23.62 -2.85 -15.06
N ALA A 100 -24.63 -3.06 -15.91
CA ALA A 100 -25.36 -4.32 -15.95
C ALA A 100 -24.41 -5.51 -16.22
N PRO A 101 -24.76 -6.73 -15.77
CA PRO A 101 -24.02 -7.94 -16.15
C PRO A 101 -23.82 -8.03 -17.66
N GLY A 102 -22.63 -8.46 -18.07
CA GLY A 102 -22.22 -8.49 -19.47
C GLY A 102 -20.74 -8.15 -19.65
N CYS A 103 -20.27 -8.29 -20.89
CA CYS A 103 -18.87 -8.08 -21.25
C CYS A 103 -18.69 -6.87 -22.16
N VAL A 104 -17.60 -6.15 -21.95
CA VAL A 104 -17.08 -5.13 -22.87
C VAL A 104 -15.64 -5.46 -23.23
N THR A 105 -15.15 -4.86 -24.32
CA THR A 105 -13.72 -4.85 -24.60
C THR A 105 -13.08 -3.74 -23.77
N GLY A 106 -12.34 -4.10 -22.73
CA GLY A 106 -11.55 -3.15 -21.94
C GLY A 106 -10.15 -2.99 -22.53
N ARG A 107 -9.54 -1.83 -22.27
CA ARG A 107 -8.16 -1.50 -22.61
C ARG A 107 -7.41 -1.08 -21.35
N GLU A 108 -6.34 -1.77 -21.03
CA GLU A 108 -5.45 -1.35 -19.95
C GLU A 108 -4.58 -0.18 -20.43
N GLU A 109 -4.52 0.86 -19.61
CA GLU A 109 -4.05 2.18 -20.01
C GLU A 109 -2.55 2.23 -20.32
N LEU A 110 -1.71 1.54 -19.53
CA LEU A 110 -0.25 1.68 -19.61
C LEU A 110 0.44 0.74 -20.60
N SER A 111 -0.16 -0.41 -20.89
CA SER A 111 0.31 -1.42 -21.85
C SER A 111 -0.46 -1.36 -23.15
N GLY A 112 -1.69 -0.83 -23.12
CA GLY A 112 -2.56 -0.82 -24.27
C GLY A 112 -3.09 -2.20 -24.66
N ARG A 113 -3.03 -3.18 -23.77
CA ARG A 113 -3.62 -4.49 -23.99
C ARG A 113 -5.14 -4.36 -24.00
N GLU A 114 -5.79 -5.00 -24.97
CA GLU A 114 -7.25 -5.06 -25.10
C GLU A 114 -7.76 -6.48 -24.84
N GLY A 115 -8.95 -6.60 -24.25
CA GLY A 115 -9.52 -7.90 -23.90
C GLY A 115 -10.81 -7.81 -23.09
N PRO A 116 -11.44 -8.96 -22.80
CA PRO A 116 -12.76 -8.99 -22.17
C PRO A 116 -12.72 -8.49 -20.73
N HIS A 117 -13.67 -7.61 -20.41
CA HIS A 117 -13.99 -7.13 -19.07
C HIS A 117 -15.46 -7.43 -18.82
N CYS A 118 -15.74 -8.34 -17.91
CA CYS A 118 -17.07 -8.90 -17.73
C CYS A 118 -17.56 -8.65 -16.31
N ILE A 119 -18.78 -8.16 -16.17
CA ILE A 119 -19.51 -8.17 -14.90
C ILE A 119 -20.35 -9.44 -14.86
N THR A 120 -20.17 -10.22 -13.81
CA THR A 120 -20.83 -11.52 -13.60
C THR A 120 -21.96 -11.43 -12.57
N ALA A 121 -21.82 -10.57 -11.57
CA ALA A 121 -22.85 -10.34 -10.56
C ALA A 121 -22.81 -8.90 -10.04
N VAL A 122 -24.00 -8.39 -9.67
CA VAL A 122 -24.18 -7.12 -8.98
C VAL A 122 -25.04 -7.39 -7.74
N ARG A 123 -24.52 -7.06 -6.56
CA ARG A 123 -25.17 -7.29 -5.27
C ARG A 123 -25.10 -6.01 -4.44
N GLY A 124 -26.18 -5.22 -4.44
CA GLY A 124 -26.18 -3.92 -3.76
C GLY A 124 -25.12 -2.97 -4.33
N ASP A 125 -24.18 -2.54 -3.49
CA ASP A 125 -23.05 -1.66 -3.85
C ASP A 125 -21.82 -2.43 -4.37
N THR A 126 -21.90 -3.76 -4.44
CA THR A 126 -20.79 -4.64 -4.78
C THR A 126 -20.97 -5.26 -6.16
N VAL A 127 -19.90 -5.26 -6.97
CA VAL A 127 -19.84 -5.85 -8.30
C VAL A 127 -18.73 -6.90 -8.35
N GLU A 128 -19.04 -8.06 -8.91
CA GLU A 128 -18.09 -9.14 -9.15
C GLU A 128 -17.94 -9.38 -10.66
N GLY A 129 -16.72 -9.63 -11.10
CA GLY A 129 -16.45 -9.84 -12.51
C GLY A 129 -15.06 -10.34 -12.82
N THR A 130 -14.67 -10.24 -14.08
CA THR A 130 -13.33 -10.57 -14.54
C THR A 130 -12.77 -9.46 -15.43
N MET A 131 -11.48 -9.15 -15.28
CA MET A 131 -10.70 -8.30 -16.20
C MET A 131 -9.58 -9.13 -16.80
N PHE A 132 -9.57 -9.30 -18.11
CA PHE A 132 -8.64 -10.21 -18.79
C PHE A 132 -8.64 -11.63 -18.19
N GLY A 133 -9.81 -12.11 -17.75
CA GLY A 133 -9.95 -13.41 -17.09
C GLY A 133 -9.53 -13.45 -15.61
N GLN A 134 -8.95 -12.38 -15.05
CA GLN A 134 -8.64 -12.29 -13.64
C GLN A 134 -9.88 -11.84 -12.85
N PRO A 135 -10.29 -12.56 -11.79
CA PRO A 135 -11.44 -12.17 -10.98
C PRO A 135 -11.19 -10.84 -10.27
N PHE A 136 -12.26 -10.05 -10.12
CA PHE A 136 -12.26 -8.84 -9.32
C PHE A 136 -13.55 -8.68 -8.52
N THR A 137 -13.44 -7.94 -7.42
CA THR A 137 -14.56 -7.43 -6.65
C THR A 137 -14.41 -5.93 -6.50
N ALA A 138 -15.44 -5.16 -6.85
CA ALA A 138 -15.47 -3.71 -6.70
C ALA A 138 -16.64 -3.29 -5.80
N ARG A 139 -16.41 -2.32 -4.92
CA ARG A 139 -17.45 -1.68 -4.11
C ARG A 139 -17.63 -0.24 -4.56
N TYR A 140 -18.86 0.20 -4.63
CA TYR A 140 -19.25 1.53 -5.10
C TYR A 140 -19.83 2.36 -3.96
N ASP A 141 -19.65 3.68 -4.02
CA ASP A 141 -20.31 4.61 -3.11
C ASP A 141 -21.74 4.93 -3.57
N GLU A 142 -22.45 5.73 -2.79
CA GLU A 142 -23.83 6.17 -3.08
C GLU A 142 -23.95 6.97 -4.39
N ARG A 143 -22.84 7.48 -4.93
CA ARG A 143 -22.78 8.20 -6.22
C ARG A 143 -22.49 7.26 -7.38
N GLY A 144 -22.41 5.94 -7.13
CA GLY A 144 -22.01 4.96 -8.12
C GLY A 144 -20.55 5.09 -8.53
N ARG A 145 -19.68 5.69 -7.70
CA ARG A 145 -18.24 5.78 -7.96
C ARG A 145 -17.49 4.70 -7.20
N MET A 146 -16.45 4.16 -7.82
CA MET A 146 -15.66 3.10 -7.22
C MET A 146 -15.06 3.58 -5.89
N ALA A 147 -15.44 2.93 -4.79
CA ALA A 147 -14.94 3.16 -3.45
C ALA A 147 -13.81 2.19 -3.10
N ALA A 148 -13.87 0.96 -3.60
CA ALA A 148 -12.79 -0.02 -3.46
C ALA A 148 -12.78 -0.99 -4.66
N LEU A 149 -11.61 -1.57 -4.94
CA LEU A 149 -11.42 -2.59 -5.95
C LEU A 149 -10.37 -3.59 -5.47
N GLU A 150 -10.68 -4.88 -5.60
CA GLU A 150 -9.78 -6.00 -5.31
C GLU A 150 -9.61 -6.83 -6.57
N VAL A 151 -8.35 -7.07 -6.98
CA VAL A 151 -7.98 -7.81 -8.19
C VAL A 151 -6.76 -8.67 -7.87
N GLY A 152 -6.97 -9.97 -7.66
CA GLY A 152 -5.94 -10.85 -7.10
C GLY A 152 -5.45 -10.32 -5.74
N GLU A 153 -4.15 -10.06 -5.63
CA GLU A 153 -3.51 -9.55 -4.40
C GLU A 153 -3.47 -8.01 -4.32
N SER A 154 -3.98 -7.34 -5.36
CA SER A 154 -4.01 -5.88 -5.46
C SER A 154 -5.31 -5.33 -4.92
N ARG A 155 -5.23 -4.26 -4.13
CA ARG A 155 -6.38 -3.51 -3.64
C ARG A 155 -6.20 -2.02 -3.89
N PHE A 156 -7.25 -1.39 -4.40
CA PHE A 156 -7.34 0.04 -4.61
C PHE A 156 -8.45 0.58 -3.74
N THR A 157 -8.17 1.55 -2.87
CA THR A 157 -9.17 2.15 -1.99
C THR A 157 -9.26 3.64 -2.25
N ALA A 158 -10.49 4.12 -2.49
CA ALA A 158 -10.76 5.52 -2.78
C ALA A 158 -10.37 6.41 -1.61
N VAL A 159 -9.88 7.59 -1.95
CA VAL A 159 -9.46 8.60 -1.00
C VAL A 159 -10.49 9.72 -1.05
N ALA A 160 -11.05 10.07 0.09
CA ALA A 160 -12.07 11.11 0.17
C ALA A 160 -11.52 12.46 -0.35
N PRO A 161 -12.34 13.27 -1.03
CA PRO A 161 -11.94 14.60 -1.48
C PRO A 161 -11.35 15.44 -0.34
N GLY A 162 -10.28 16.18 -0.62
CA GLY A 162 -9.61 17.02 0.37
C GLY A 162 -8.72 16.27 1.37
N VAL A 163 -8.78 14.92 1.43
CA VAL A 163 -7.82 14.14 2.22
C VAL A 163 -6.44 14.33 1.60
N ARG A 164 -5.57 15.00 2.36
CA ARG A 164 -4.16 15.08 2.03
C ARG A 164 -3.55 13.73 2.32
N LEU A 165 -3.54 12.85 1.31
CA LEU A 165 -2.52 11.82 1.28
C LEU A 165 -1.21 12.57 1.30
N ARG A 166 -0.41 12.34 2.34
CA ARG A 166 1.01 12.60 2.18
C ARG A 166 1.40 11.86 0.90
N PRO A 167 2.09 12.48 -0.09
CA PRO A 167 2.84 11.69 -1.05
C PRO A 167 3.50 10.62 -0.20
N PRO A 168 3.31 9.31 -0.50
CA PRO A 168 3.95 8.32 0.33
C PRO A 168 5.37 8.85 0.50
N PRO A 169 5.84 9.14 1.73
CA PRO A 169 7.25 9.40 1.89
C PRO A 169 7.91 8.20 1.21
N GLU A 170 9.12 8.35 0.70
CA GLU A 170 9.83 7.14 0.33
C GLU A 170 9.82 6.26 1.60
N LEU A 171 8.90 5.27 1.67
CA LEU A 171 8.51 4.72 2.96
C LEU A 171 9.69 3.93 3.53
N PHE A 172 10.58 3.48 2.64
CA PHE A 172 11.78 2.75 2.94
C PHE A 172 12.98 3.68 3.20
N ALA A 173 13.05 4.88 2.60
CA ALA A 173 14.13 5.86 2.82
C ALA A 173 13.74 6.96 3.82
N GLU A 174 12.67 7.70 3.56
CA GLU A 174 12.15 8.81 4.37
C GLU A 174 11.26 8.35 5.54
N GLY A 175 10.54 7.24 5.41
CA GLY A 175 9.68 6.67 6.46
C GLY A 175 8.56 7.57 6.98
N VAL A 176 7.86 7.11 8.01
CA VAL A 176 6.81 7.85 8.72
C VAL A 176 7.46 8.69 9.83
N PRO A 177 7.18 10.00 9.94
CA PRO A 177 7.77 10.81 10.99
C PRO A 177 7.32 10.34 12.38
N VAL A 178 8.27 10.34 13.31
CA VAL A 178 8.06 10.00 14.73
C VAL A 178 8.12 11.29 15.55
N GLU A 179 7.04 11.62 16.25
CA GLU A 179 6.98 12.80 17.12
C GLU A 179 7.54 12.46 18.51
N GLY A 180 8.38 13.34 19.06
CA GLY A 180 9.02 13.13 20.37
C GLY A 180 10.39 12.46 20.29
N THR A 181 11.15 12.53 21.38
CA THR A 181 12.59 12.21 21.39
C THR A 181 12.96 10.93 22.13
N SER A 182 12.15 10.50 23.10
CA SER A 182 12.49 9.36 23.97
C SER A 182 11.25 8.62 24.46
N GLY A 183 11.45 7.35 24.81
CA GLY A 183 10.41 6.43 25.26
C GLY A 183 9.81 5.57 24.16
N PRO A 184 8.87 4.67 24.53
CA PRO A 184 8.34 3.66 23.63
C PRO A 184 7.47 4.27 22.54
N LEU A 185 7.50 3.65 21.37
CA LEU A 185 6.66 4.02 20.23
C LEU A 185 5.20 3.72 20.51
N ALA A 186 4.33 4.62 20.07
CA ALA A 186 2.89 4.47 20.13
C ALA A 186 2.22 5.20 18.96
N PHE A 187 0.94 4.88 18.75
CA PHE A 187 0.07 5.68 17.90
C PHE A 187 -0.71 6.71 18.74
N SER A 188 -0.96 7.88 18.16
CA SER A 188 -1.86 8.91 18.70
C SER A 188 -2.91 9.28 17.64
N PRO A 189 -4.22 9.02 17.86
CA PRO A 189 -4.81 8.36 19.04
C PRO A 189 -4.38 6.89 19.18
N SER A 190 -4.69 6.24 20.31
CA SER A 190 -4.27 4.85 20.55
C SER A 190 -4.84 3.90 19.49
N TRP A 191 -3.97 3.08 18.91
CA TRP A 191 -4.36 2.11 17.88
C TRP A 191 -4.76 0.77 18.50
N PRO A 192 -5.97 0.26 18.25
CA PRO A 192 -6.39 -1.04 18.79
C PRO A 192 -5.65 -2.17 18.09
N LEU A 193 -4.90 -2.98 18.84
CA LEU A 193 -4.17 -4.13 18.32
C LEU A 193 -4.44 -5.36 19.19
N VAL A 194 -4.79 -6.47 18.53
CA VAL A 194 -4.87 -7.77 19.19
C VAL A 194 -3.45 -8.24 19.51
N VAL A 195 -3.11 -8.25 20.80
CA VAL A 195 -1.77 -8.66 21.26
C VAL A 195 -1.53 -10.14 20.97
N ARG A 196 -2.48 -11.00 21.34
CA ARG A 196 -2.41 -12.45 21.10
C ARG A 196 -3.67 -12.93 20.38
N PRO A 197 -3.62 -13.12 19.05
CA PRO A 197 -4.73 -13.73 18.33
C PRO A 197 -5.03 -15.14 18.86
N GLY A 198 -6.31 -15.50 18.95
CA GLY A 198 -6.77 -16.76 19.54
C GLY A 198 -6.37 -18.02 18.77
N TRP A 199 -5.91 -17.87 17.53
CA TRP A 199 -5.46 -18.96 16.67
C TRP A 199 -3.96 -19.28 16.80
N LEU A 200 -3.20 -18.48 17.56
CA LEU A 200 -1.78 -18.76 17.82
C LEU A 200 -1.60 -20.04 18.63
N THR A 201 -0.76 -20.94 18.13
CA THR A 201 -0.35 -22.13 18.89
C THR A 201 0.75 -21.78 19.87
N ASP A 202 0.76 -22.45 21.01
CA ASP A 202 1.85 -22.36 21.97
C ASP A 202 3.14 -22.95 21.41
N TRP A 203 4.23 -22.23 21.64
CA TRP A 203 5.56 -22.64 21.21
C TRP A 203 6.62 -22.28 22.26
N ARG A 204 7.69 -23.07 22.30
CA ARG A 204 8.84 -22.83 23.17
C ARG A 204 9.69 -21.72 22.56
N ALA A 205 9.99 -20.70 23.37
CA ALA A 205 10.74 -19.53 22.93
C ALA A 205 12.09 -19.89 22.27
N GLY A 206 12.83 -20.84 22.84
CA GLY A 206 14.12 -21.28 22.28
C GLY A 206 14.01 -21.90 20.89
N GLU A 207 12.98 -22.72 20.65
CA GLU A 207 12.76 -23.36 19.35
C GLU A 207 12.33 -22.33 18.29
N ALA A 208 11.49 -21.37 18.67
CA ALA A 208 11.10 -20.27 17.79
C ALA A 208 12.31 -19.38 17.44
N ARG A 209 13.19 -19.07 18.40
CA ARG A 209 14.44 -18.32 18.14
C ARG A 209 15.38 -19.08 17.21
N ALA A 210 15.58 -20.37 17.44
CA ALA A 210 16.40 -21.21 16.57
C ALA A 210 15.85 -21.24 15.13
N LEU A 211 14.52 -21.22 14.94
CA LEU A 211 13.96 -21.08 13.61
C LEU A 211 14.25 -19.70 13.00
N ALA A 212 14.15 -18.62 13.77
CA ALA A 212 14.45 -17.28 13.27
C ALA A 212 15.91 -17.19 12.78
N GLU A 213 16.85 -17.73 13.55
CA GLU A 213 18.27 -17.85 13.17
C GLU A 213 18.45 -18.68 11.88
N ALA A 214 17.76 -19.82 11.77
CA ALA A 214 17.82 -20.67 10.58
C ALA A 214 17.16 -20.04 9.34
N VAL A 215 16.21 -19.12 9.51
CA VAL A 215 15.63 -18.33 8.41
C VAL A 215 16.59 -17.22 8.00
N HIS A 216 17.15 -16.50 8.96
CA HIS A 216 18.16 -15.47 8.75
C HIS A 216 19.35 -15.99 7.93
N ALA A 217 19.90 -17.14 8.34
CA ALA A 217 21.02 -17.78 7.66
C ALA A 217 20.67 -18.26 6.23
N ALA A 218 19.38 -18.44 5.91
CA ALA A 218 18.94 -18.89 4.60
C ALA A 218 18.80 -17.77 3.55
N PHE A 219 19.06 -16.52 3.93
CA PHE A 219 19.10 -15.36 3.03
C PHE A 219 20.47 -14.68 3.11
N PRO A 220 21.42 -15.07 2.25
CA PRO A 220 22.71 -14.39 2.13
C PRO A 220 22.58 -12.89 1.85
N GLU A 221 21.58 -12.51 1.04
CA GLU A 221 21.24 -11.12 0.75
C GLU A 221 19.90 -10.75 1.41
N LYS A 222 19.95 -9.75 2.31
CA LYS A 222 18.80 -9.29 3.11
C LYS A 222 18.07 -8.11 2.49
N GLY A 223 18.44 -7.74 1.27
CA GLY A 223 17.78 -6.70 0.49
C GLY A 223 16.43 -7.20 -0.03
N PRO A 224 15.44 -6.30 -0.22
CA PRO A 224 14.19 -6.66 -0.89
C PRO A 224 14.46 -7.33 -2.23
N GLY A 225 13.80 -8.47 -2.48
CA GLY A 225 14.09 -9.33 -3.62
C GLY A 225 12.86 -10.11 -4.09
N ALA A 226 13.04 -10.99 -5.07
CA ALA A 226 11.96 -11.79 -5.63
C ALA A 226 11.20 -12.62 -4.57
N ALA A 227 11.89 -13.02 -3.50
CA ALA A 227 11.31 -13.82 -2.43
C ALA A 227 10.24 -13.08 -1.62
N ASP A 228 10.33 -11.75 -1.47
CA ASP A 228 9.28 -10.96 -0.78
C ASP A 228 7.92 -11.07 -1.48
N TRP A 229 7.94 -11.48 -2.76
CA TRP A 229 6.75 -11.54 -3.60
C TRP A 229 6.13 -12.95 -3.68
N ARG A 230 6.77 -13.97 -3.07
CA ARG A 230 6.34 -15.38 -3.13
C ARG A 230 5.68 -15.82 -1.82
N GLU A 231 4.75 -16.77 -1.91
CA GLU A 231 3.88 -17.18 -0.80
C GLU A 231 4.64 -17.71 0.42
N GLY A 232 5.67 -18.54 0.22
CA GLY A 232 6.52 -19.07 1.30
C GLY A 232 7.85 -18.33 1.47
N GLY A 233 8.01 -17.18 0.82
CA GLY A 233 9.26 -16.43 0.85
C GLY A 233 10.42 -17.19 0.20
N GLU A 234 10.21 -18.01 -0.83
CA GLU A 234 11.25 -18.85 -1.45
C GLU A 234 12.23 -18.04 -2.32
N GLY A 235 13.54 -18.28 -2.19
CA GLY A 235 14.59 -17.56 -2.93
C GLY A 235 15.85 -17.32 -2.11
N GLU A 236 16.91 -16.85 -2.76
CA GLU A 236 18.22 -16.62 -2.11
C GLU A 236 18.38 -15.19 -1.57
N ALA A 237 17.55 -14.25 -2.04
CA ALA A 237 17.52 -12.86 -1.58
C ALA A 237 16.10 -12.44 -1.21
N GLY A 238 15.96 -11.72 -0.10
CA GLY A 238 14.67 -11.22 0.37
C GLY A 238 14.78 -10.30 1.57
N GLY A 239 13.87 -9.33 1.65
CA GLY A 239 13.76 -8.38 2.74
C GLY A 239 12.95 -8.93 3.91
N CYS A 240 12.41 -8.02 4.71
CA CYS A 240 11.72 -8.36 5.95
C CYS A 240 10.47 -9.24 5.75
N LEU A 241 9.73 -8.99 4.67
CA LEU A 241 8.54 -9.77 4.37
C LEU A 241 8.90 -11.21 3.96
N ALA A 242 9.92 -11.41 3.12
CA ALA A 242 10.38 -12.74 2.73
C ALA A 242 10.81 -13.59 3.92
N HIS A 243 11.54 -13.00 4.88
CA HIS A 243 11.95 -13.69 6.09
C HIS A 243 10.76 -14.05 6.97
N ALA A 244 9.82 -13.12 7.18
CA ALA A 244 8.63 -13.38 7.97
C ALA A 244 7.74 -14.48 7.34
N LEU A 245 7.57 -14.45 6.02
CA LEU A 245 6.83 -15.48 5.26
C LEU A 245 7.51 -16.85 5.34
N ARG A 246 8.84 -16.90 5.15
CA ARG A 246 9.60 -18.14 5.26
C ARG A 246 9.56 -18.73 6.66
N PHE A 247 9.63 -17.87 7.69
CA PHE A 247 9.44 -18.31 9.07
C PHE A 247 8.05 -18.92 9.25
N ALA A 248 7.00 -18.23 8.81
CA ALA A 248 5.63 -18.72 8.91
C ALA A 248 5.42 -20.07 8.19
N ALA A 249 5.93 -20.20 6.96
CA ALA A 249 5.85 -21.45 6.20
C ALA A 249 6.56 -22.62 6.91
N ARG A 250 7.78 -22.39 7.42
CA ARG A 250 8.53 -23.41 8.17
C ARG A 250 7.92 -23.72 9.54
N ALA A 251 7.30 -22.74 10.19
CA ALA A 251 6.56 -22.95 11.44
C ALA A 251 5.31 -23.81 11.19
N ALA A 252 4.55 -23.51 10.13
CA ALA A 252 3.37 -24.28 9.72
C ALA A 252 3.74 -25.73 9.38
N ALA A 253 4.86 -25.96 8.68
CA ALA A 253 5.38 -27.31 8.40
C ALA A 253 5.72 -28.11 9.68
N ARG A 254 5.88 -27.44 10.83
CA ARG A 254 6.08 -28.05 12.16
C ARG A 254 4.82 -28.04 13.02
N GLY A 255 3.67 -27.70 12.46
CA GLY A 255 2.39 -27.66 13.17
C GLY A 255 2.18 -26.41 14.03
N HIS A 256 3.00 -25.37 13.87
CA HIS A 256 2.84 -24.12 14.62
C HIS A 256 2.13 -23.06 13.79
N LYS A 257 1.11 -22.42 14.38
CA LYS A 257 0.47 -21.22 13.84
C LYS A 257 1.08 -19.98 14.49
N VAL A 258 1.57 -19.09 13.64
CA VAL A 258 2.29 -17.86 14.01
C VAL A 258 1.69 -16.69 13.26
N ALA A 259 1.86 -15.47 13.76
CA ALA A 259 1.37 -14.29 13.08
C ALA A 259 2.44 -13.53 12.33
N LEU A 260 2.06 -13.00 11.17
CA LEU A 260 2.80 -11.95 10.50
C LEU A 260 2.40 -10.64 11.14
N VAL A 261 3.40 -9.86 11.55
CA VAL A 261 3.20 -8.52 12.08
C VAL A 261 3.70 -7.54 11.05
N HIS A 262 2.80 -6.70 10.54
CA HIS A 262 3.16 -5.54 9.73
C HIS A 262 3.23 -4.34 10.65
N GLY A 263 4.28 -3.53 10.54
CA GLY A 263 4.44 -2.36 11.38
C GLY A 263 5.56 -1.44 10.94
N LEU A 264 6.08 -0.69 11.91
CA LEU A 264 7.16 0.26 11.71
C LEU A 264 8.38 -0.14 12.53
N LEU A 265 9.55 -0.03 11.92
CA LEU A 265 10.85 -0.12 12.57
C LEU A 265 11.49 1.27 12.62
N VAL A 266 11.90 1.70 13.80
CA VAL A 266 12.64 2.93 14.06
C VAL A 266 14.03 2.57 14.56
N VAL A 267 15.04 2.98 13.81
CA VAL A 267 16.45 2.81 14.15
C VAL A 267 17.05 4.17 14.46
N ASP A 268 17.84 4.27 15.53
CA ASP A 268 18.61 5.46 15.91
C ASP A 268 17.80 6.77 15.98
N GLY A 269 16.53 6.70 16.43
CA GLY A 269 15.65 7.86 16.54
C GLY A 269 15.18 8.44 15.21
N GLY A 270 15.42 7.74 14.10
CA GLY A 270 14.96 8.11 12.77
C GLY A 270 13.45 7.96 12.55
N PRO A 271 13.00 8.08 11.30
CA PRO A 271 11.61 7.84 10.94
C PRO A 271 11.26 6.35 11.07
N GLY A 272 9.97 6.05 11.27
CA GLY A 272 9.45 4.69 11.27
C GLY A 272 9.33 4.16 9.84
N ARG A 273 10.12 3.17 9.48
CA ARG A 273 10.09 2.53 8.15
C ARG A 273 9.21 1.28 8.18
N PRO A 274 8.46 0.94 7.12
CA PRO A 274 7.72 -0.30 7.06
C PRO A 274 8.63 -1.49 7.32
N HIS A 275 8.15 -2.37 8.19
CA HIS A 275 8.83 -3.58 8.55
C HIS A 275 7.84 -4.71 8.76
N ALA A 276 8.31 -5.94 8.58
CA ALA A 276 7.54 -7.14 8.81
C ALA A 276 8.35 -8.10 9.68
N TRP A 277 7.69 -8.67 10.68
CA TRP A 277 8.29 -9.64 11.60
C TRP A 277 7.25 -10.67 12.00
N VAL A 278 7.62 -11.62 12.88
CA VAL A 278 6.70 -12.67 13.32
C VAL A 278 6.39 -12.56 14.80
N ARG A 279 5.17 -12.97 15.15
CA ARG A 279 4.72 -13.13 16.54
C ARG A 279 4.33 -14.58 16.78
N VAL A 280 4.88 -15.17 17.83
CA VAL A 280 4.57 -16.54 18.26
C VAL A 280 3.84 -16.53 19.61
N GLY A 281 2.92 -17.47 19.79
CA GLY A 281 2.31 -17.75 21.09
C GLY A 281 3.30 -18.51 21.99
N LEU A 282 3.37 -18.15 23.26
CA LEU A 282 4.17 -18.88 24.25
C LEU A 282 3.28 -19.74 25.13
N ALA A 283 3.77 -20.93 25.51
CA ALA A 283 3.09 -21.90 26.39
C ALA A 283 2.64 -21.35 27.76
N GLY A 284 3.16 -20.20 28.20
CA GLY A 284 2.74 -19.49 29.41
C GLY A 284 1.66 -18.42 29.18
N GLY A 285 0.99 -18.41 28.02
CA GLY A 285 -0.07 -17.43 27.69
C GLY A 285 0.42 -16.10 27.11
N GLY A 286 1.73 -15.86 27.07
CA GLY A 286 2.34 -14.66 26.49
C GLY A 286 2.57 -14.74 24.97
N THR A 287 3.20 -13.70 24.41
CA THR A 287 3.66 -13.70 23.01
C THR A 287 5.13 -13.33 22.94
N LEU A 288 5.80 -13.76 21.89
CA LEU A 288 7.17 -13.37 21.57
C LEU A 288 7.23 -12.88 20.14
N ASP A 289 7.71 -11.66 19.96
CA ASP A 289 8.01 -11.11 18.64
C ASP A 289 9.47 -11.42 18.28
N LEU A 290 9.68 -11.84 17.03
CA LEU A 290 10.98 -12.20 16.47
C LEU A 290 11.13 -11.50 15.13
N ASP A 291 12.28 -10.85 14.92
CA ASP A 291 12.67 -10.33 13.62
C ASP A 291 13.69 -11.29 12.97
N PRO A 292 13.25 -12.22 12.10
CA PRO A 292 14.15 -13.14 11.43
C PRO A 292 15.09 -12.45 10.42
N THR A 293 14.88 -11.17 10.09
CA THR A 293 15.71 -10.45 9.12
C THR A 293 16.96 -9.84 9.76
N SER A 294 16.80 -9.20 10.90
CA SER A 294 17.92 -8.58 11.63
C SER A 294 18.45 -9.47 12.76
N LEU A 295 17.60 -10.29 13.36
CA LEU A 295 17.79 -10.94 14.67
C LEU A 295 17.91 -9.96 15.85
N ASP A 296 17.65 -8.67 15.62
CA ASP A 296 17.64 -7.67 16.68
C ASP A 296 16.43 -7.90 17.61
N PRO A 297 16.54 -7.54 18.90
CA PRO A 297 15.42 -7.59 19.81
C PRO A 297 14.23 -6.74 19.33
N VAL A 298 13.07 -7.37 19.19
CA VAL A 298 11.81 -6.66 18.93
C VAL A 298 11.32 -6.02 20.23
N THR A 299 11.52 -4.71 20.37
CA THR A 299 11.11 -3.93 21.56
C THR A 299 10.12 -2.85 21.19
N ARG A 300 9.43 -2.29 22.18
CA ARG A 300 8.51 -1.15 21.98
C ARG A 300 9.24 0.15 21.63
N ASP A 301 10.56 0.20 21.80
CA ASP A 301 11.35 1.41 21.51
C ASP A 301 11.74 1.49 20.03
N THR A 302 11.81 0.33 19.37
CA THR A 302 12.24 0.17 17.97
C THR A 302 11.10 -0.30 17.07
N HIS A 303 10.16 -1.10 17.56
CA HIS A 303 9.09 -1.68 16.75
C HIS A 303 7.70 -1.20 17.20
N LEU A 304 6.91 -0.77 16.24
CA LEU A 304 5.52 -0.37 16.45
C LEU A 304 4.59 -1.23 15.56
N PRO A 305 3.89 -2.23 16.12
CA PRO A 305 3.01 -3.09 15.36
C PRO A 305 1.75 -2.33 14.88
N LEU A 306 1.50 -2.38 13.58
CA LEU A 306 0.33 -1.78 12.95
C LEU A 306 -0.79 -2.82 12.78
N ALA A 307 -0.46 -4.01 12.27
CA ALA A 307 -1.41 -5.09 12.00
C ALA A 307 -0.80 -6.45 12.36
N VAL A 308 -1.64 -7.40 12.77
CA VAL A 308 -1.28 -8.79 13.07
C VAL A 308 -2.20 -9.68 12.24
N THR A 309 -1.64 -10.44 11.30
CA THR A 309 -2.41 -11.23 10.32
C THR A 309 -2.03 -12.71 10.37
N GLU A 310 -2.98 -13.57 9.97
CA GLU A 310 -2.68 -14.99 9.71
C GLU A 310 -1.92 -15.10 8.38
N PRO A 311 -0.78 -15.81 8.34
CA PRO A 311 -0.06 -16.06 7.08
C PRO A 311 -0.97 -16.73 6.05
N GLY A 312 -1.00 -16.21 4.82
CA GLY A 312 -1.89 -16.70 3.75
C GLY A 312 -3.35 -16.27 3.87
N GLY A 313 -3.72 -15.58 4.96
CA GLY A 313 -5.05 -15.00 5.15
C GLY A 313 -5.23 -13.65 4.41
N PRO A 314 -6.46 -13.08 4.43
CA PRO A 314 -6.74 -11.79 3.81
C PRO A 314 -5.87 -10.68 4.38
N SER A 315 -5.21 -9.92 3.51
CA SER A 315 -4.37 -8.78 3.90
C SER A 315 -5.14 -7.46 4.00
N VAL A 316 -6.47 -7.52 3.96
CA VAL A 316 -7.38 -6.37 3.92
C VAL A 316 -7.16 -5.46 5.12
N GLU A 317 -7.18 -6.04 6.32
CA GLU A 317 -7.04 -5.25 7.56
C GLU A 317 -5.71 -4.53 7.61
N ALA A 318 -4.59 -5.21 7.28
CA ALA A 318 -3.28 -4.58 7.24
C ALA A 318 -3.25 -3.39 6.28
N GLY A 319 -3.86 -3.55 5.10
CA GLY A 319 -4.02 -2.48 4.12
C GLY A 319 -4.79 -1.29 4.69
N GLU A 320 -5.99 -1.51 5.21
CA GLU A 320 -6.84 -0.45 5.78
C GLU A 320 -6.15 0.31 6.91
N ARG A 321 -5.40 -0.39 7.77
CA ARG A 321 -4.64 0.23 8.85
C ARG A 321 -3.50 1.09 8.32
N TRP A 322 -2.77 0.63 7.31
CA TRP A 322 -1.77 1.46 6.66
C TRP A 322 -2.38 2.70 6.00
N LEU A 323 -3.56 2.57 5.39
CA LEU A 323 -4.27 3.71 4.81
C LEU A 323 -4.61 4.76 5.85
N ALA A 324 -5.17 4.35 6.99
CA ALA A 324 -5.50 5.27 8.08
C ALA A 324 -4.25 5.99 8.61
N LEU A 325 -3.11 5.31 8.74
CA LEU A 325 -1.82 5.93 9.08
C LEU A 325 -1.39 6.96 8.01
N LEU A 326 -1.42 6.61 6.73
CA LEU A 326 -1.01 7.49 5.62
C LEU A 326 -1.95 8.68 5.40
N ARG A 327 -3.23 8.54 5.77
CA ARG A 327 -4.22 9.64 5.80
C ARG A 327 -4.01 10.58 6.98
N GLY A 328 -3.11 10.25 7.91
CA GLY A 328 -2.82 11.07 9.08
C GLY A 328 -3.89 10.98 10.17
N GLU A 329 -4.76 9.97 10.12
CA GLU A 329 -5.72 9.69 11.21
C GLU A 329 -5.00 9.30 12.51
N TYR A 330 -3.79 8.76 12.36
CA TYR A 330 -2.90 8.40 13.46
C TYR A 330 -1.51 8.98 13.22
N ARG A 331 -0.85 9.35 14.30
CA ARG A 331 0.53 9.82 14.33
C ARG A 331 1.39 8.84 15.09
N VAL A 332 2.64 8.68 14.67
CA VAL A 332 3.62 7.89 15.41
C VAL A 332 4.29 8.82 16.40
N VAL A 333 4.24 8.46 17.68
CA VAL A 333 4.77 9.27 18.77
C VAL A 333 5.67 8.42 19.66
N ARG A 334 6.61 9.05 20.37
CA ARG A 334 7.24 8.45 21.54
C ARG A 334 6.51 8.89 22.79
N LEU A 335 6.06 7.93 23.59
CA LEU A 335 5.42 8.21 24.87
C LEU A 335 6.47 8.73 25.86
N PRO A 336 6.14 9.73 26.68
CA PRO A 336 7.04 10.18 27.74
C PRO A 336 7.42 9.00 28.65
N LEU A 337 8.70 8.89 28.99
CA LEU A 337 9.13 7.96 30.03
C LEU A 337 8.39 8.32 31.32
N ALA A 338 7.70 7.33 31.92
CA ALA A 338 7.13 7.51 33.24
C ALA A 338 8.25 7.90 34.20
N ARG A 339 8.07 9.01 34.92
CA ARG A 339 9.00 9.47 35.96
C ARG A 339 8.94 8.56 37.18
#